data_AF-A0A5B9QMR2-F1
#
_entry.id   AF-A0A5B9QMR2-F1
#
_cell.length_a   1.000
_cell.length_b   1.000
_cell.length_c   1.000
_cell.angle_alpha   90.00
_cell.angle_beta   90.00
_cell.angle_gamma   90.00
#
_symmetry.space_group_name_H-M   'P 1'
#
loop_
_entity.id
_entity.type
_entity.pdbx_description
1 polymer ?
#
loop_
_entity_poly.entity_id
_entity_poly.type
_entity_poly.pdbx_seq_one_letter_code
_entity_poly.pdbx_strand_id
1 'polypeptide(L)'
;MRYAFRLAELLGHSPDRRKRPGTIKAIVEHTGLDRHQVAALLKNEAKYIPLEALSKLCDYLIDHGHARASELPGALFAVKPENFWETLARRKSIEICVGVRQEESDSGNAWVVASDSVLVGEMLNGISTLGGNAKMIAPPSGEIEEEDRSQLAQPERLQQTLVWSPGHVALEESQGRARRVHEAFAGTQGDKALVCIGSVKSNPVAEMIFAEAFGCTPFASEDDLDDSSSRACPFFLRYRENDPKPDAASAGVQLSKNEKLDKPGIYYEQDNGKWVWAGGDRTTDAALVFYIYREPLGRIELVLSGFSGRATRLLAKTLASRSEEFWPPVYEEAGLQIGAYIVQYAVDEEETDLLETNLSAAPKVIKLSAEAIRRRIQRL
;
A
#
# COMPACT_ATOMS: atom_id res chain seq x y z
N MET A 1 13.42 -12.08 -6.07
CA MET A 1 14.24 -11.22 -6.95
C MET A 1 13.94 -11.58 -8.41
N ARG A 2 13.13 -10.78 -9.12
CA ARG A 2 12.94 -10.94 -10.58
C ARG A 2 13.85 -9.95 -11.28
N TYR A 3 14.61 -10.37 -12.28
CA TYR A 3 15.37 -9.44 -13.11
C TYR A 3 14.44 -8.84 -14.18
N ALA A 4 14.47 -7.53 -14.35
CA ALA A 4 13.76 -6.80 -15.38
C ALA A 4 14.77 -6.25 -16.41
N PHE A 5 14.38 -6.35 -17.68
CA PHE A 5 15.10 -5.79 -18.81
C PHE A 5 14.60 -4.36 -19.09
N ARG A 6 15.44 -3.35 -18.86
CA ARG A 6 15.09 -1.91 -18.85
C ARG A 6 15.26 -1.20 -20.18
N LEU A 7 15.11 -1.92 -21.29
CA LEU A 7 15.31 -1.36 -22.62
C LEU A 7 14.40 -0.15 -22.91
N ALA A 8 13.10 -0.25 -22.59
CA ALA A 8 12.19 0.86 -22.84
C ALA A 8 12.53 2.12 -22.02
N GLU A 9 13.03 1.94 -20.80
CA GLU A 9 13.38 3.05 -19.92
C GLU A 9 14.63 3.79 -20.40
N LEU A 10 15.68 3.06 -20.78
CA LEU A 10 16.91 3.65 -21.33
C LEU A 10 16.64 4.41 -22.65
N LEU A 11 15.64 3.98 -23.41
CA LEU A 11 15.23 4.61 -24.66
C LEU A 11 14.20 5.74 -24.48
N GLY A 12 13.70 5.97 -23.26
CA GLY A 12 12.58 6.89 -23.03
C GLY A 12 11.31 6.50 -23.79
N HIS A 13 11.13 5.21 -24.06
CA HIS A 13 10.04 4.68 -24.87
C HIS A 13 8.73 4.63 -24.08
N SER A 14 7.78 5.49 -24.42
CA SER A 14 6.42 5.45 -23.88
C SER A 14 5.44 4.87 -24.91
N PRO A 15 4.65 3.83 -24.57
CA PRO A 15 3.69 3.21 -25.47
C PRO A 15 2.45 4.10 -25.66
N ASP A 16 2.58 5.16 -26.44
CA ASP A 16 1.45 5.98 -26.87
C ASP A 16 0.80 5.37 -28.13
N ARG A 17 -0.46 4.92 -28.01
CA ARG A 17 -1.22 4.32 -29.13
C ARG A 17 -1.38 5.26 -30.33
N ARG A 18 -1.21 6.58 -30.15
CA ARG A 18 -1.35 7.59 -31.21
C ARG A 18 -0.03 7.97 -31.89
N LYS A 19 1.12 7.70 -31.26
CA LYS A 19 2.44 7.93 -31.87
C LYS A 19 3.01 6.58 -32.27
N ARG A 20 3.15 6.30 -33.56
CA ARG A 20 3.92 5.12 -34.01
C ARG A 20 5.40 5.38 -33.70
N PRO A 21 6.02 4.73 -32.71
CA PRO A 21 7.41 5.02 -32.39
C PRO A 21 8.28 4.30 -33.43
N GLY A 22 9.07 5.04 -34.21
CA GLY A 22 10.05 4.46 -35.14
C GLY A 22 11.15 3.62 -34.44
N THR A 23 11.18 3.63 -33.11
CA THR A 23 12.15 2.97 -32.24
C THR A 23 12.27 1.46 -32.51
N ILE A 24 11.17 0.73 -32.68
CA ILE A 24 11.22 -0.71 -32.96
C ILE A 24 11.93 -0.96 -34.30
N LYS A 25 11.60 -0.16 -35.32
CA LYS A 25 12.20 -0.29 -36.65
C LYS A 25 13.71 0.03 -36.59
N ALA A 26 14.09 1.11 -35.90
CA ALA A 26 15.49 1.50 -35.74
C ALA A 26 16.35 0.41 -35.05
N ILE A 27 15.82 -0.19 -33.98
CA ILE A 27 16.50 -1.29 -33.29
C ILE A 27 16.61 -2.51 -34.22
N VAL A 28 15.54 -2.89 -34.92
CA VAL A 28 15.56 -4.03 -35.87
C VAL A 28 16.59 -3.80 -36.97
N GLU A 29 16.65 -2.61 -37.56
CA GLU A 29 17.59 -2.27 -38.64
C GLU A 29 19.04 -2.28 -38.18
N HIS A 30 19.32 -1.83 -36.96
CA HIS A 30 20.69 -1.77 -36.43
C HIS A 30 21.16 -3.11 -35.85
N THR A 31 20.29 -3.84 -35.16
CA THR A 31 20.65 -5.07 -34.44
C THR A 31 20.39 -6.35 -35.23
N GLY A 32 19.58 -6.28 -36.31
CA GLY A 32 19.12 -7.45 -37.06
C GLY A 32 18.18 -8.37 -36.28
N LEU A 33 17.68 -7.95 -35.12
CA LEU A 33 16.74 -8.72 -34.30
C LEU A 33 15.36 -8.75 -34.92
N ASP A 34 14.60 -9.81 -34.64
CA ASP A 34 13.21 -9.91 -35.08
C ASP A 34 12.33 -8.84 -34.41
N ARG A 35 11.36 -8.31 -35.16
CA ARG A 35 10.45 -7.25 -34.67
C ARG A 35 9.67 -7.68 -33.43
N HIS A 36 9.22 -8.94 -33.36
CA HIS A 36 8.47 -9.44 -32.21
C HIS A 36 9.39 -9.61 -31.00
N GLN A 37 10.63 -10.00 -31.22
CA GLN A 37 11.63 -10.07 -30.15
C GLN A 37 11.95 -8.70 -29.57
N VAL A 38 12.17 -7.67 -30.42
CA VAL A 38 12.38 -6.29 -29.97
C VAL A 38 11.16 -5.75 -29.22
N ALA A 39 9.94 -6.04 -29.70
CA ALA A 39 8.72 -5.65 -29.03
C ALA A 39 8.58 -6.32 -27.64
N ALA A 40 8.91 -7.61 -27.53
CA ALA A 40 8.91 -8.33 -26.26
C ALA A 40 9.97 -7.79 -25.30
N LEU A 41 11.16 -7.42 -25.79
CA LEU A 41 12.22 -6.80 -24.98
C LEU A 41 11.81 -5.41 -24.46
N LEU A 42 11.16 -4.59 -25.29
CA LEU A 42 10.62 -3.28 -24.86
C LEU A 42 9.51 -3.40 -23.81
N LYS A 43 8.74 -4.50 -23.85
CA LYS A 43 7.69 -4.79 -22.87
C LYS A 43 8.19 -5.57 -21.65
N ASN A 44 9.46 -5.93 -21.61
CA ASN A 44 10.03 -6.81 -20.58
C ASN A 44 9.31 -8.17 -20.47
N GLU A 45 8.88 -8.73 -21.62
CA GLU A 45 8.17 -10.02 -21.74
C GLU A 45 9.11 -11.15 -22.22
N ALA A 46 10.33 -10.82 -22.66
CA ALA A 46 11.29 -11.80 -23.15
C ALA A 46 11.90 -12.61 -22.00
N LYS A 47 11.72 -13.94 -22.01
CA LYS A 47 12.27 -14.86 -20.99
C LYS A 47 13.79 -15.02 -21.07
N TYR A 48 14.36 -14.87 -22.27
CA TYR A 48 15.79 -14.98 -22.53
C TYR A 48 16.20 -14.05 -23.68
N ILE A 49 17.45 -13.59 -23.64
CA ILE A 49 18.09 -12.87 -24.75
C ILE A 49 19.42 -13.57 -25.06
N PRO A 50 19.66 -14.01 -26.31
CA PRO A 50 20.97 -14.53 -26.69
C PRO A 50 22.07 -13.50 -26.45
N LEU A 51 23.26 -13.93 -26.03
CA LEU A 51 24.37 -13.02 -25.73
C LEU A 51 24.76 -12.15 -26.93
N GLU A 52 24.70 -12.71 -28.14
CA GLU A 52 24.97 -11.95 -29.38
C GLU A 52 23.92 -10.84 -29.61
N ALA A 53 22.65 -11.14 -29.34
CA ALA A 53 21.56 -10.16 -29.41
C ALA A 53 21.73 -9.05 -28.37
N LEU A 54 22.14 -9.43 -27.15
CA LEU A 54 22.43 -8.50 -26.07
C LEU A 54 23.61 -7.58 -26.44
N SER A 55 24.68 -8.12 -27.02
CA SER A 55 25.83 -7.34 -27.49
C SER A 55 25.42 -6.28 -28.51
N LYS A 56 24.69 -6.69 -29.56
CA LYS A 56 24.22 -5.78 -30.62
C LYS A 56 23.29 -4.68 -30.08
N LEU A 57 22.50 -5.01 -29.06
CA LEU A 57 21.62 -4.05 -28.40
C LEU A 57 22.41 -3.07 -27.52
N CYS A 58 23.47 -3.52 -26.85
CA CYS A 58 24.40 -2.63 -26.16
C CYS A 58 25.09 -1.67 -27.13
N ASP A 59 25.55 -2.17 -28.28
CA ASP A 59 26.17 -1.35 -29.33
C ASP A 59 25.19 -0.28 -29.83
N TYR A 60 23.93 -0.66 -30.11
CA TYR A 60 22.86 0.29 -30.46
C TYR A 60 22.69 1.41 -29.42
N LEU A 61 22.66 1.07 -28.14
CA LEU A 61 22.47 2.03 -27.05
C LEU A 61 23.65 2.99 -26.90
N ILE A 62 24.88 2.52 -27.17
CA ILE A 62 26.08 3.35 -27.16
C ILE A 62 26.07 4.30 -28.37
N ASP A 63 25.86 3.76 -29.57
CA ASP A 63 25.92 4.51 -30.83
C ASP A 63 24.86 5.62 -30.91
N HIS A 64 23.70 5.40 -30.28
CA HIS A 64 22.61 6.37 -30.23
C HIS A 64 22.61 7.23 -28.96
N GLY A 65 23.64 7.11 -28.12
CA GLY A 65 23.85 7.96 -26.95
C GLY A 65 22.87 7.73 -25.79
N HIS A 66 22.25 6.55 -25.72
CA HIS A 66 21.29 6.18 -24.67
C HIS A 66 21.97 5.67 -23.39
N ALA A 67 23.20 5.14 -23.48
CA ALA A 67 23.98 4.67 -22.32
C ALA A 67 25.49 4.71 -22.61
N ARG A 68 26.32 4.73 -21.57
CA ARG A 68 27.78 4.64 -21.71
C ARG A 68 28.22 3.17 -21.72
N ALA A 69 29.31 2.87 -22.43
CA ALA A 69 29.89 1.52 -22.47
C ALA A 69 30.23 0.97 -21.08
N SER A 70 30.63 1.84 -20.14
CA SER A 70 30.93 1.47 -18.74
C SER A 70 29.71 1.05 -17.92
N GLU A 71 28.49 1.33 -18.40
CA GLU A 71 27.24 1.07 -17.69
C GLU A 71 26.54 -0.20 -18.22
N LEU A 72 26.94 -0.71 -19.40
CA LEU A 72 26.33 -1.86 -20.05
C LEU A 72 27.15 -3.16 -19.81
N PRO A 73 26.50 -4.33 -19.75
CA PRO A 73 25.06 -4.55 -19.86
C PRO A 73 24.31 -4.26 -18.55
N GLY A 74 24.99 -3.89 -17.46
CA GLY A 74 24.40 -3.71 -16.13
C GLY A 74 23.17 -2.79 -16.11
N ALA A 75 23.19 -1.68 -16.85
CA ALA A 75 22.07 -0.74 -16.95
C ALA A 75 20.80 -1.35 -17.59
N LEU A 76 20.96 -2.39 -18.43
CA LEU A 76 19.83 -3.10 -19.03
C LEU A 76 19.13 -4.04 -18.05
N PHE A 77 19.80 -4.44 -16.98
CA PHE A 77 19.25 -5.36 -16.00
C PHE A 77 19.07 -4.65 -14.67
N ALA A 78 17.83 -4.57 -14.21
CA ALA A 78 17.58 -4.24 -12.82
C ALA A 78 16.90 -5.40 -12.11
N VAL A 79 16.97 -5.38 -10.80
CA VAL A 79 15.99 -6.10 -10.01
C VAL A 79 14.67 -5.37 -10.21
N LYS A 80 13.65 -6.06 -10.74
CA LYS A 80 12.30 -5.54 -10.77
C LYS A 80 11.92 -5.26 -9.32
N PRO A 81 11.62 -4.00 -8.94
CA PRO A 81 11.08 -3.74 -7.62
C PRO A 81 9.80 -4.58 -7.47
N GLU A 82 9.60 -5.18 -6.29
CA GLU A 82 8.31 -5.78 -5.99
C GLU A 82 7.25 -4.67 -6.07
N ASN A 83 6.20 -4.88 -6.85
CA ASN A 83 5.09 -3.94 -6.91
C ASN A 83 4.25 -4.06 -5.62
N PHE A 84 3.52 -3.01 -5.23
CA PHE A 84 2.74 -2.99 -3.98
C PHE A 84 1.89 -4.26 -3.76
N TRP A 85 1.17 -4.70 -4.78
CA TRP A 85 0.37 -5.93 -4.70
C TRP A 85 1.20 -7.21 -4.73
N GLU A 86 2.36 -7.20 -5.37
CA GLU A 86 3.25 -8.36 -5.47
C GLU A 86 3.86 -8.66 -4.10
N THR A 87 4.18 -7.63 -3.33
CA THR A 87 4.67 -7.74 -1.95
C THR A 87 3.68 -8.53 -1.08
N LEU A 88 2.37 -8.27 -1.21
CA LEU A 88 1.30 -9.00 -0.53
C LEU A 88 1.03 -10.38 -1.15
N ALA A 89 0.90 -10.47 -2.47
CA ALA A 89 0.53 -11.70 -3.19
C ALA A 89 1.57 -12.82 -3.06
N ARG A 90 2.82 -12.47 -2.75
CA ARG A 90 3.89 -13.43 -2.45
C ARG A 90 3.77 -14.09 -1.08
N ARG A 91 2.98 -13.52 -0.16
CA ARG A 91 2.86 -14.05 1.20
C ARG A 91 2.07 -15.36 1.18
N LYS A 92 2.59 -16.39 1.84
CA LYS A 92 1.90 -17.68 1.97
C LYS A 92 0.56 -17.58 2.69
N SER A 93 0.47 -16.76 3.73
CA SER A 93 -0.75 -16.56 4.52
C SER A 93 -1.12 -15.09 4.62
N ILE A 94 -2.37 -14.74 4.31
CA ILE A 94 -2.90 -13.39 4.54
C ILE A 94 -4.10 -13.46 5.49
N GLU A 95 -4.02 -12.70 6.57
CA GLU A 95 -5.13 -12.44 7.48
C GLU A 95 -5.69 -11.04 7.25
N ILE A 96 -6.98 -10.95 7.00
CA ILE A 96 -7.70 -9.69 6.74
C ILE A 96 -8.54 -9.40 7.98
N CYS A 97 -8.14 -8.39 8.74
CA CYS A 97 -8.85 -7.95 9.93
C CYS A 97 -9.85 -6.84 9.56
N VAL A 98 -11.13 -7.05 9.88
CA VAL A 98 -12.22 -6.13 9.55
C VAL A 98 -13.05 -5.80 10.78
N GLY A 99 -13.36 -4.50 10.94
CA GLY A 99 -14.24 -4.00 11.98
C GLY A 99 -15.70 -4.39 11.78
N VAL A 100 -16.36 -4.87 12.85
CA VAL A 100 -17.80 -5.10 12.88
C VAL A 100 -18.49 -4.17 13.86
N ARG A 101 -19.75 -3.87 13.56
CA ARG A 101 -20.64 -3.01 14.34
C ARG A 101 -21.89 -3.79 14.73
N GLN A 102 -22.49 -3.41 15.84
CA GLN A 102 -23.72 -3.99 16.37
C GLN A 102 -24.78 -2.89 16.52
N GLU A 103 -26.04 -3.21 16.25
CA GLU A 103 -27.16 -2.29 16.51
C GLU A 103 -27.50 -2.29 17.98
N GLU A 104 -27.79 -1.12 18.53
CA GLU A 104 -28.30 -1.02 19.89
C GLU A 104 -29.65 -1.76 20.04
N SER A 105 -30.44 -1.85 18.96
CA SER A 105 -31.77 -2.48 18.96
C SER A 105 -31.78 -3.99 18.75
N ASP A 106 -30.69 -4.58 18.24
CA ASP A 106 -30.62 -6.01 17.92
C ASP A 106 -29.26 -6.60 18.30
N SER A 107 -29.17 -7.04 19.55
CA SER A 107 -27.97 -7.67 20.11
C SER A 107 -27.53 -8.97 19.43
N GLY A 108 -28.31 -9.53 18.49
CA GLY A 108 -27.97 -10.75 17.76
C GLY A 108 -27.16 -10.55 16.48
N ASN A 109 -27.16 -9.33 15.92
CA ASN A 109 -26.66 -9.09 14.57
C ASN A 109 -25.45 -8.15 14.56
N ALA A 110 -24.39 -8.58 13.85
CA ALA A 110 -23.21 -7.77 13.59
C ALA A 110 -23.02 -7.58 12.07
N TRP A 111 -22.60 -6.40 11.65
CA TRP A 111 -22.36 -6.11 10.24
C TRP A 111 -21.03 -5.39 10.01
N VAL A 112 -20.59 -5.49 8.76
CA VAL A 112 -19.44 -4.76 8.22
C VAL A 112 -19.96 -3.57 7.42
N VAL A 113 -19.31 -2.42 7.55
CA VAL A 113 -19.67 -1.22 6.77
C VAL A 113 -19.41 -1.48 5.28
N ALA A 114 -20.34 -1.09 4.42
CA ALA A 114 -20.25 -1.35 2.98
C ALA A 114 -18.95 -0.82 2.34
N SER A 115 -18.43 0.32 2.79
CA SER A 115 -17.15 0.86 2.31
C SER A 115 -15.97 -0.07 2.57
N ASP A 116 -15.96 -0.73 3.73
CA ASP A 116 -14.88 -1.62 4.14
C ASP A 116 -14.95 -2.92 3.34
N SER A 117 -16.16 -3.43 3.09
CA SER A 117 -16.38 -4.59 2.19
C SER A 117 -15.91 -4.32 0.76
N VAL A 118 -16.13 -3.12 0.23
CA VAL A 118 -15.63 -2.72 -1.10
C VAL A 118 -14.10 -2.70 -1.12
N LEU A 119 -13.47 -2.15 -0.09
CA LEU A 119 -12.01 -2.09 0.03
C LEU A 119 -11.38 -3.49 0.17
N VAL A 120 -12.02 -4.39 0.95
CA VAL A 120 -11.63 -5.81 1.01
C VAL A 120 -11.70 -6.46 -0.38
N GLY A 121 -12.81 -6.24 -1.10
CA GLY A 121 -12.99 -6.77 -2.45
C GLY A 121 -11.90 -6.33 -3.41
N GLU A 122 -11.53 -5.04 -3.38
CA GLU A 122 -10.45 -4.53 -4.22
C GLU A 122 -9.08 -5.11 -3.84
N MET A 123 -8.81 -5.25 -2.54
CA MET A 123 -7.56 -5.87 -2.09
C MET A 123 -7.47 -7.33 -2.56
N LEU A 124 -8.55 -8.10 -2.44
CA LEU A 124 -8.59 -9.47 -2.95
C LEU A 124 -8.41 -9.51 -4.47
N ASN A 125 -9.00 -8.55 -5.20
CA ASN A 125 -8.80 -8.40 -6.64
C ASN A 125 -7.32 -8.13 -6.97
N GLY A 126 -6.67 -7.18 -6.31
CA GLY A 126 -5.25 -6.85 -6.53
C GLY A 126 -4.30 -8.03 -6.26
N ILE A 127 -4.49 -8.72 -5.14
CA ILE A 127 -3.69 -9.90 -4.77
C ILE A 127 -3.92 -11.05 -5.75
N SER A 128 -5.18 -11.30 -6.15
CA SER A 128 -5.53 -12.41 -7.02
C SER A 128 -5.18 -12.18 -8.49
N THR A 129 -5.29 -10.94 -9.00
CA THR A 129 -5.01 -10.60 -10.41
C THR A 129 -3.53 -10.67 -10.76
N LEU A 130 -2.62 -10.40 -9.83
CA LEU A 130 -1.20 -10.70 -10.05
C LEU A 130 -0.95 -12.20 -10.22
N GLY A 131 -1.64 -13.04 -9.45
CA GLY A 131 -1.63 -14.48 -9.65
C GLY A 131 -2.44 -14.96 -10.87
N GLY A 132 -3.46 -14.20 -11.30
CA GLY A 132 -4.32 -14.51 -12.44
C GLY A 132 -3.68 -14.17 -13.78
N ASN A 133 -2.99 -13.03 -13.87
CA ASN A 133 -2.19 -12.66 -15.05
C ASN A 133 -0.99 -13.58 -15.23
N ALA A 134 -0.45 -14.14 -14.14
CA ALA A 134 0.57 -15.17 -14.22
C ALA A 134 0.06 -16.47 -14.88
N LYS A 135 -1.24 -16.81 -14.76
CA LYS A 135 -1.87 -17.91 -15.52
C LYS A 135 -2.06 -17.61 -17.01
N MET A 136 -2.18 -16.33 -17.41
CA MET A 136 -2.23 -15.93 -18.82
C MET A 136 -0.86 -15.89 -19.51
N ILE A 137 0.23 -16.03 -18.77
CA ILE A 137 1.61 -16.15 -19.28
C ILE A 137 1.97 -17.63 -19.55
N ALA A 138 1.14 -18.59 -19.13
CA ALA A 138 1.32 -19.99 -19.45
C ALA A 138 0.94 -20.28 -20.92
N PRO A 139 1.82 -20.96 -21.70
CA PRO A 139 1.49 -21.35 -23.07
C PRO A 139 0.29 -22.32 -23.11
N PRO A 140 -0.54 -22.30 -24.16
CA PRO A 140 -1.79 -23.07 -24.24
C PRO A 140 -1.61 -24.60 -24.41
N SER A 141 -0.40 -25.13 -24.26
CA SER A 141 -0.10 -26.54 -24.47
C SER A 141 0.99 -27.03 -23.52
N GLY A 142 0.65 -27.99 -22.68
CA GLY A 142 1.60 -28.75 -21.87
C GLY A 142 1.37 -28.57 -20.37
N GLU A 143 1.41 -29.69 -19.66
CA GLU A 143 1.26 -29.82 -18.22
C GLU A 143 2.09 -28.78 -17.45
N ILE A 144 1.46 -28.11 -16.49
CA ILE A 144 2.18 -27.18 -15.60
C ILE A 144 3.04 -28.04 -14.68
N GLU A 145 4.35 -28.07 -14.91
CA GLU A 145 5.33 -28.66 -13.96
C GLU A 145 5.13 -28.01 -12.57
N GLU A 146 5.23 -28.78 -11.49
CA GLU A 146 5.01 -28.28 -10.11
C GLU A 146 5.92 -27.08 -9.77
N GLU A 147 7.10 -26.99 -10.40
CA GLU A 147 8.02 -25.86 -10.26
C GLU A 147 7.42 -24.54 -10.83
N ASP A 148 6.58 -24.58 -11.86
CA ASP A 148 5.96 -23.39 -12.46
C ASP A 148 4.74 -22.90 -11.64
N ARG A 149 4.07 -23.80 -10.90
CA ARG A 149 3.04 -23.41 -9.92
C ARG A 149 3.61 -22.63 -8.74
N SER A 150 4.85 -22.95 -8.33
CA SER A 150 5.56 -22.23 -7.26
C SER A 150 5.91 -20.77 -7.63
N GLN A 151 5.81 -20.41 -8.91
CA GLN A 151 6.05 -19.05 -9.42
C GLN A 151 4.78 -18.19 -9.48
N LEU A 152 3.59 -18.77 -9.25
CA LEU A 152 2.34 -18.03 -9.14
C LEU A 152 2.32 -17.32 -7.78
N ALA A 153 2.44 -16.00 -7.76
CA ALA A 153 2.27 -15.20 -6.55
C ALA A 153 0.79 -15.21 -6.14
N GLN A 154 0.37 -16.24 -5.40
CA GLN A 154 -0.94 -16.34 -4.76
C GLN A 154 -0.77 -16.88 -3.34
N PRO A 155 -1.49 -16.32 -2.36
CA PRO A 155 -1.50 -16.85 -1.00
C PRO A 155 -2.08 -18.27 -0.95
N GLU A 156 -1.43 -19.13 -0.17
CA GLU A 156 -1.92 -20.49 0.12
C GLU A 156 -3.10 -20.44 1.10
N ARG A 157 -3.10 -19.48 2.03
CA ARG A 157 -4.14 -19.28 3.03
C ARG A 157 -4.65 -17.84 3.03
N LEU A 158 -5.96 -17.68 2.90
CA LEU A 158 -6.68 -16.42 3.13
C LEU A 158 -7.62 -16.62 4.33
N GLN A 159 -7.49 -15.77 5.34
CA GLN A 159 -8.36 -15.77 6.51
C GLN A 159 -8.96 -14.38 6.71
N GLN A 160 -10.25 -14.30 7.01
CA GLN A 160 -10.87 -13.08 7.48
C GLN A 160 -11.14 -13.18 8.98
N THR A 161 -10.69 -12.17 9.73
CA THR A 161 -10.89 -12.09 11.17
C THR A 161 -11.70 -10.84 11.48
N LEU A 162 -12.75 -11.01 12.30
CA LEU A 162 -13.64 -9.93 12.72
C LEU A 162 -13.26 -9.43 14.11
N VAL A 163 -13.31 -8.11 14.28
CA VAL A 163 -13.04 -7.41 15.55
C VAL A 163 -14.10 -6.34 15.80
N TRP A 164 -14.44 -6.12 17.06
CA TRP A 164 -15.43 -5.09 17.41
C TRP A 164 -14.90 -3.69 17.19
N SER A 165 -15.64 -2.89 16.41
CA SER A 165 -15.41 -1.45 16.31
C SER A 165 -15.61 -0.82 17.70
N PRO A 166 -14.71 0.08 18.15
CA PRO A 166 -14.89 0.77 19.42
C PRO A 166 -16.24 1.48 19.54
N GLY A 167 -16.85 1.42 20.72
CA GLY A 167 -18.17 1.99 21.00
C GLY A 167 -19.36 1.04 20.82
N HIS A 168 -19.16 -0.17 20.27
CA HIS A 168 -20.23 -1.16 20.12
C HIS A 168 -20.25 -2.23 21.23
N VAL A 169 -19.12 -2.44 21.90
CA VAL A 169 -18.97 -3.35 23.05
C VAL A 169 -18.16 -2.66 24.15
N ALA A 170 -18.02 -3.29 25.31
CA ALA A 170 -17.15 -2.80 26.38
C ALA A 170 -15.71 -2.60 25.86
N LEU A 171 -15.05 -1.53 26.32
CA LEU A 171 -13.74 -1.13 25.81
C LEU A 171 -12.70 -2.25 26.00
N GLU A 172 -12.70 -2.90 27.15
CA GLU A 172 -11.82 -4.02 27.50
C GLU A 172 -12.03 -5.22 26.58
N GLU A 173 -13.26 -5.44 26.12
CA GLU A 173 -13.57 -6.52 25.18
C GLU A 173 -13.01 -6.23 23.78
N SER A 174 -13.26 -5.01 23.27
CA SER A 174 -12.75 -4.58 21.96
C SER A 174 -11.22 -4.57 21.92
N GLN A 175 -10.58 -3.95 22.93
CA GLN A 175 -9.12 -3.90 23.06
C GLN A 175 -8.53 -5.31 23.30
N GLY A 176 -9.15 -6.11 24.18
CA GLY A 176 -8.70 -7.47 24.46
C GLY A 176 -8.79 -8.38 23.23
N ARG A 177 -9.82 -8.22 22.40
CA ARG A 177 -9.92 -8.91 21.10
C ARG A 177 -8.83 -8.45 20.14
N ALA A 178 -8.56 -7.15 20.05
CA ALA A 178 -7.54 -6.60 19.18
C ALA A 178 -6.14 -7.14 19.52
N ARG A 179 -5.78 -7.15 20.82
CA ARG A 179 -4.53 -7.73 21.32
C ARG A 179 -4.40 -9.19 20.95
N ARG A 180 -5.43 -10.01 21.24
CA ARG A 180 -5.41 -11.44 20.90
C ARG A 180 -5.19 -11.71 19.42
N VAL A 181 -5.83 -10.94 18.54
CA VAL A 181 -5.65 -11.09 17.08
C VAL A 181 -4.23 -10.72 16.67
N HIS A 182 -3.73 -9.56 17.13
CA HIS A 182 -2.38 -9.10 16.79
C HIS A 182 -1.29 -10.02 17.35
N GLU A 183 -1.40 -10.44 18.62
CA GLU A 183 -0.44 -11.35 19.28
C GLU A 183 -0.45 -12.74 18.64
N ALA A 184 -1.62 -13.29 18.30
CA ALA A 184 -1.72 -14.57 17.60
C ALA A 184 -1.08 -14.51 16.21
N PHE A 185 -1.32 -13.41 15.49
CA PHE A 185 -0.63 -13.13 14.23
C PHE A 185 0.87 -13.04 14.47
N ALA A 186 1.34 -12.16 15.36
CA ALA A 186 2.75 -11.89 15.61
C ALA A 186 3.53 -13.14 16.05
N GLY A 187 2.94 -13.97 16.92
CA GLY A 187 3.55 -15.17 17.48
C GLY A 187 3.68 -16.37 16.53
N THR A 188 2.96 -16.35 15.40
CA THR A 188 3.12 -17.40 14.37
C THR A 188 4.44 -17.19 13.61
N GLN A 189 5.15 -18.23 13.17
CA GLN A 189 6.31 -18.04 12.28
C GLN A 189 5.93 -18.22 10.81
N GLY A 190 6.72 -17.64 9.91
CA GLY A 190 6.60 -17.85 8.47
C GLY A 190 6.11 -16.62 7.71
N ASP A 191 6.04 -16.81 6.39
CA ASP A 191 5.80 -15.77 5.41
C ASP A 191 4.31 -15.39 5.33
N LYS A 192 3.98 -14.18 5.80
CA LYS A 192 2.58 -13.81 6.08
C LYS A 192 2.32 -12.30 6.06
N ALA A 193 1.06 -11.93 5.85
CA ALA A 193 0.56 -10.57 6.00
C ALA A 193 -0.65 -10.49 6.94
N LEU A 194 -0.72 -9.42 7.71
CA LEU A 194 -1.92 -8.94 8.39
C LEU A 194 -2.37 -7.65 7.72
N VAL A 195 -3.61 -7.60 7.23
CA VAL A 195 -4.19 -6.40 6.63
C VAL A 195 -5.36 -5.93 7.47
N CYS A 196 -5.23 -4.75 8.08
CA CYS A 196 -6.29 -4.07 8.80
C CYS A 196 -7.05 -3.14 7.87
N ILE A 197 -8.35 -3.40 7.73
CA ILE A 197 -9.27 -2.52 7.03
C ILE A 197 -9.95 -1.62 8.05
N GLY A 198 -9.80 -0.31 7.86
CA GLY A 198 -10.35 0.72 8.74
C GLY A 198 -9.32 1.40 9.65
N SER A 199 -9.73 2.55 10.19
CA SER A 199 -8.96 3.32 11.17
C SER A 199 -9.11 2.75 12.58
N VAL A 200 -8.42 3.32 13.56
CA VAL A 200 -8.60 2.99 14.99
C VAL A 200 -10.05 3.14 15.49
N LYS A 201 -10.90 3.94 14.81
CA LYS A 201 -12.33 4.08 15.13
C LYS A 201 -13.19 2.88 14.72
N SER A 202 -12.71 2.05 13.79
CA SER A 202 -13.46 0.89 13.27
C SER A 202 -12.70 -0.42 13.44
N ASN A 203 -11.37 -0.38 13.48
CA ASN A 203 -10.53 -1.54 13.61
C ASN A 203 -9.42 -1.28 14.64
N PRO A 204 -9.61 -1.71 15.90
CA PRO A 204 -8.65 -1.46 16.98
C PRO A 204 -7.30 -2.18 16.77
N VAL A 205 -7.21 -3.15 15.85
CA VAL A 205 -5.93 -3.81 15.52
C VAL A 205 -4.97 -2.86 14.80
N ALA A 206 -5.48 -1.84 14.10
CA ALA A 206 -4.64 -0.82 13.47
C ALA A 206 -3.71 -0.13 14.49
N GLU A 207 -4.22 0.14 15.70
CA GLU A 207 -3.44 0.74 16.78
C GLU A 207 -2.31 -0.19 17.26
N MET A 208 -2.54 -1.50 17.29
CA MET A 208 -1.50 -2.48 17.62
C MET A 208 -0.35 -2.47 16.61
N ILE A 209 -0.67 -2.32 15.31
CA ILE A 209 0.33 -2.22 14.25
C ILE A 209 1.17 -0.94 14.42
N PHE A 210 0.53 0.18 14.75
CA PHE A 210 1.25 1.44 15.00
C PHE A 210 2.11 1.38 16.26
N ALA A 211 1.62 0.76 17.34
CA ALA A 211 2.38 0.53 18.55
C ALA A 211 3.63 -0.32 18.31
N GLU A 212 3.51 -1.41 17.55
CA GLU A 212 4.65 -2.23 17.17
C GLU A 212 5.63 -1.48 16.23
N ALA A 213 5.14 -0.56 15.40
CA ALA A 213 5.98 0.19 14.46
C ALA A 213 6.73 1.35 15.12
N PHE A 214 6.12 2.04 16.09
CA PHE A 214 6.63 3.29 16.67
C PHE A 214 6.82 3.26 18.19
N GLY A 215 6.55 2.12 18.84
CA GLY A 215 6.85 1.89 20.26
C GLY A 215 5.96 2.67 21.21
N CYS A 216 4.78 3.09 20.77
CA CYS A 216 3.80 3.69 21.66
C CYS A 216 3.06 2.63 22.48
N THR A 217 2.41 3.10 23.55
CA THR A 217 1.47 2.26 24.31
C THR A 217 0.15 2.20 23.54
N PRO A 218 -0.30 1.01 23.09
CA PRO A 218 -1.54 0.90 22.35
C PRO A 218 -2.72 1.25 23.26
N PHE A 219 -3.72 1.91 22.69
CA PHE A 219 -4.95 2.33 23.37
C PHE A 219 -4.76 3.35 24.51
N ALA A 220 -3.69 4.14 24.46
CA ALA A 220 -3.46 5.25 25.39
C ALA A 220 -3.54 6.58 24.64
N SER A 221 -4.28 7.56 25.17
CA SER A 221 -4.38 8.87 24.55
C SER A 221 -3.07 9.66 24.67
N GLU A 222 -2.68 10.29 23.58
CA GLU A 222 -1.56 11.23 23.50
C GLU A 222 -2.03 12.71 23.44
N ASP A 223 -3.31 12.98 23.72
CA ASP A 223 -3.87 14.35 23.72
C ASP A 223 -3.21 15.26 24.78
N ASP A 224 -2.70 14.67 25.86
CA ASP A 224 -2.11 15.38 27.00
C ASP A 224 -0.57 15.46 26.96
N LEU A 225 0.05 15.23 25.80
CA LEU A 225 1.48 15.49 25.63
C LEU A 225 1.79 16.98 25.77
N ASP A 226 2.98 17.33 26.26
CA ASP A 226 3.36 18.73 26.44
C ASP A 226 3.66 19.42 25.09
N ASP A 227 4.16 18.66 24.11
CA ASP A 227 4.54 19.14 22.78
C ASP A 227 4.16 18.13 21.68
N SER A 228 3.77 18.63 20.50
CA SER A 228 3.31 17.79 19.38
C SER A 228 4.44 17.00 18.71
N SER A 229 5.70 17.39 18.88
CA SER A 229 6.85 16.59 18.42
C SER A 229 7.05 15.32 19.26
N SER A 230 6.44 15.26 20.46
CA SER A 230 6.49 14.10 21.34
C SER A 230 5.54 12.98 20.94
N ARG A 231 4.58 13.24 20.03
CA ARG A 231 3.67 12.19 19.54
C ARG A 231 4.45 11.03 18.96
N ALA A 232 4.04 9.79 19.21
CA ALA A 232 4.78 8.63 18.75
C ALA A 232 4.64 8.38 17.25
N CYS A 233 3.43 8.57 16.70
CA CYS A 233 3.18 8.39 15.27
C CYS A 233 3.51 9.66 14.48
N PRO A 234 4.03 9.56 13.22
CA PRO A 234 4.25 10.70 12.33
C PRO A 234 2.98 11.15 11.58
N PHE A 235 1.83 10.59 11.94
CA PHE A 235 0.50 10.95 11.49
C PHE A 235 -0.45 10.93 12.68
N PHE A 236 -1.55 11.68 12.56
CA PHE A 236 -2.53 11.85 13.62
C PHE A 236 -3.93 11.94 13.03
N LEU A 237 -4.84 11.09 13.50
CA LEU A 237 -6.25 11.14 13.14
C LEU A 237 -7.02 11.94 14.19
N ARG A 238 -7.40 13.17 13.85
CA ARG A 238 -8.24 14.00 14.72
C ARG A 238 -9.71 13.62 14.57
N TYR A 239 -10.32 13.16 15.66
CA TYR A 239 -11.72 12.74 15.70
C TYR A 239 -12.69 13.90 15.41
N ARG A 240 -13.86 13.55 14.84
CA ARG A 240 -15.02 14.45 14.82
C ARG A 240 -15.67 14.48 16.20
N GLU A 241 -16.48 15.51 16.44
CA GLU A 241 -17.21 15.65 17.69
C GLU A 241 -18.14 14.47 17.99
N ASN A 242 -18.79 13.91 16.94
CA ASN A 242 -19.74 12.81 17.03
C ASN A 242 -19.15 11.44 16.67
N ASP A 243 -17.85 11.36 16.39
CA ASP A 243 -17.20 10.06 16.17
C ASP A 243 -16.99 9.36 17.52
N PRO A 244 -16.92 8.01 17.56
CA PRO A 244 -16.26 7.31 18.65
C PRO A 244 -14.85 7.85 18.84
N LYS A 245 -14.46 8.10 20.10
CA LYS A 245 -13.14 8.65 20.48
C LYS A 245 -12.39 7.63 21.34
N PRO A 246 -12.03 6.45 20.80
CA PRO A 246 -11.21 5.51 21.56
C PRO A 246 -9.85 6.14 21.85
N ASP A 247 -9.31 5.86 23.03
CA ASP A 247 -7.93 6.22 23.35
C ASP A 247 -6.98 5.54 22.35
N ALA A 248 -6.03 6.30 21.83
CA ALA A 248 -5.05 5.87 20.84
C ALA A 248 -3.87 6.86 20.82
N ALA A 249 -2.69 6.36 20.49
CA ALA A 249 -1.51 7.19 20.25
C ALA A 249 -1.62 7.89 18.88
N SER A 250 -2.14 7.16 17.89
CA SER A 250 -2.27 7.61 16.50
C SER A 250 -3.47 8.54 16.23
N ALA A 251 -4.31 8.79 17.23
CA ALA A 251 -5.56 9.53 17.08
C ALA A 251 -6.01 10.20 18.39
N GLY A 252 -6.95 11.14 18.31
CA GLY A 252 -7.34 11.94 19.48
C GLY A 252 -8.14 13.19 19.10
N VAL A 253 -8.26 14.13 20.03
CA VAL A 253 -8.97 15.41 19.81
C VAL A 253 -8.03 16.60 19.56
N GLN A 254 -6.77 16.52 20.01
CA GLN A 254 -5.77 17.58 19.89
C GLN A 254 -4.35 17.02 19.71
N LEU A 255 -3.41 17.80 19.18
CA LEU A 255 -2.03 17.32 18.96
C LEU A 255 -1.22 17.24 20.25
N SER A 256 -1.48 18.15 21.18
CA SER A 256 -0.85 18.23 22.49
C SER A 256 -1.73 19.11 23.41
N LYS A 257 -1.38 19.22 24.70
CA LYS A 257 -2.04 20.13 25.65
C LYS A 257 -2.10 21.58 25.14
N ASN A 258 -1.07 21.99 24.40
CA ASN A 258 -0.85 23.37 23.98
C ASN A 258 -1.19 23.62 22.51
N GLU A 259 -1.43 22.56 21.72
CA GLU A 259 -1.68 22.66 20.28
C GLU A 259 -3.02 22.04 19.92
N LYS A 260 -4.06 22.88 19.93
CA LYS A 260 -5.40 22.51 19.47
C LYS A 260 -5.46 22.61 17.96
N LEU A 261 -6.08 21.59 17.36
CA LEU A 261 -6.35 21.55 15.94
C LEU A 261 -7.80 21.98 15.68
N ASP A 262 -8.03 22.75 14.62
CA ASP A 262 -9.36 23.30 14.34
C ASP A 262 -10.24 22.36 13.50
N LYS A 263 -9.65 21.56 12.61
CA LYS A 263 -10.38 20.70 11.66
C LYS A 263 -10.26 19.21 11.97
N PRO A 264 -11.34 18.41 11.99
CA PRO A 264 -11.23 16.97 12.06
C PRO A 264 -10.58 16.45 10.77
N GLY A 265 -9.91 15.31 10.85
CA GLY A 265 -9.24 14.73 9.68
C GLY A 265 -7.91 14.07 9.99
N ILE A 266 -7.16 13.78 8.93
CA ILE A 266 -5.82 13.24 9.03
C ILE A 266 -4.81 14.37 8.95
N TYR A 267 -3.88 14.36 9.91
CA TYR A 267 -2.71 15.22 9.98
C TYR A 267 -1.46 14.37 9.82
N TYR A 268 -0.39 14.97 9.30
CA TYR A 268 0.91 14.33 9.20
C TYR A 268 2.03 15.34 9.45
N GLU A 269 3.17 14.82 9.93
CA GLU A 269 4.36 15.61 10.21
C GLU A 269 5.23 15.75 8.96
N GLN A 270 5.74 16.96 8.72
CA GLN A 270 6.69 17.26 7.66
C GLN A 270 8.15 17.15 8.14
N ASP A 271 9.10 17.27 7.21
CA ASP A 271 10.55 17.21 7.52
C ASP A 271 10.96 18.19 8.62
N ASN A 272 10.36 19.39 8.63
CA ASN A 272 10.61 20.46 9.58
C ASN A 272 9.91 20.30 10.95
N GLY A 273 9.21 19.19 11.18
CA GLY A 273 8.48 18.90 12.42
C GLY A 273 7.10 19.55 12.52
N LYS A 274 6.67 20.32 11.52
CA LYS A 274 5.32 20.91 11.49
C LYS A 274 4.28 19.89 11.08
N TRP A 275 3.11 19.99 11.70
CA TRP A 275 1.94 19.19 11.37
C TRP A 275 1.07 19.88 10.34
N VAL A 276 0.62 19.14 9.33
CA VAL A 276 -0.22 19.66 8.24
C VAL A 276 -1.47 18.80 8.11
N TRP A 277 -2.61 19.49 7.97
CA TRP A 277 -3.90 18.85 7.70
C TRP A 277 -3.98 18.38 6.24
N ALA A 278 -4.34 17.11 6.04
CA ALA A 278 -4.46 16.51 4.72
C ALA A 278 -5.91 16.41 4.21
N GLY A 279 -6.89 16.38 5.10
CA GLY A 279 -8.29 16.21 4.72
C GLY A 279 -9.09 15.46 5.78
N GLY A 280 -10.41 15.57 5.70
CA GLY A 280 -11.38 14.93 6.58
C GLY A 280 -12.70 15.69 6.72
N ASP A 281 -12.87 16.78 5.97
CA ASP A 281 -14.11 17.55 5.92
C ASP A 281 -14.95 17.19 4.69
N ARG A 282 -15.94 18.03 4.36
CA ARG A 282 -16.88 17.76 3.27
C ARG A 282 -16.27 17.95 1.89
N THR A 283 -15.35 18.90 1.73
CA THR A 283 -14.75 19.27 0.43
C THR A 283 -13.43 18.56 0.17
N THR A 284 -12.73 18.16 1.23
CA THR A 284 -11.45 17.47 1.14
C THR A 284 -11.46 16.30 2.11
N ASP A 285 -11.44 15.08 1.57
CA ASP A 285 -11.34 13.86 2.37
C ASP A 285 -9.94 13.26 2.28
N ALA A 286 -9.60 12.37 3.22
CA ALA A 286 -8.29 11.75 3.25
C ALA A 286 -8.31 10.28 3.69
N ALA A 287 -7.35 9.51 3.20
CA ALA A 287 -7.08 8.15 3.63
C ALA A 287 -5.60 7.95 3.95
N LEU A 288 -5.31 6.94 4.77
CA LEU A 288 -3.98 6.48 5.14
C LEU A 288 -3.75 5.09 4.56
N VAL A 289 -2.63 4.93 3.86
CA VAL A 289 -2.05 3.63 3.50
C VAL A 289 -0.74 3.52 4.26
N PHE A 290 -0.67 2.58 5.20
CA PHE A 290 0.51 2.36 6.02
C PHE A 290 0.88 0.89 6.01
N TYR A 291 2.12 0.53 5.71
CA TYR A 291 2.62 -0.82 5.92
C TYR A 291 4.01 -0.82 6.53
N ILE A 292 4.28 -1.90 7.26
CA ILE A 292 5.58 -2.25 7.79
C ILE A 292 5.92 -3.66 7.32
N TYR A 293 7.02 -3.80 6.60
CA TYR A 293 7.55 -5.08 6.16
C TYR A 293 8.86 -5.35 6.90
N ARG A 294 8.85 -6.43 7.69
CA ARG A 294 10.04 -6.96 8.37
C ARG A 294 10.55 -8.12 7.54
N GLU A 295 11.47 -7.81 6.63
CA GLU A 295 12.01 -8.77 5.67
C GLU A 295 12.61 -10.01 6.34
N PRO A 296 13.41 -9.90 7.43
CA PRO A 296 13.96 -11.08 8.10
C PRO A 296 12.91 -12.03 8.67
N LEU A 297 11.70 -11.52 8.94
CA LEU A 297 10.58 -12.30 9.48
C LEU A 297 9.59 -12.75 8.40
N GLY A 298 9.73 -12.28 7.15
CA GLY A 298 8.72 -12.48 6.11
C GLY A 298 7.34 -11.92 6.51
N ARG A 299 7.30 -10.87 7.34
CA ARG A 299 6.08 -10.39 8.00
C ARG A 299 5.69 -9.01 7.51
N ILE A 300 4.50 -8.90 6.92
CA ILE A 300 3.91 -7.61 6.52
C ILE A 300 2.72 -7.31 7.44
N GLU A 301 2.64 -6.07 7.92
CA GLU A 301 1.45 -5.54 8.58
C GLU A 301 1.03 -4.28 7.81
N LEU A 302 -0.22 -4.25 7.33
CA LEU A 302 -0.77 -3.20 6.47
C LEU A 302 -2.04 -2.63 7.11
N VAL A 303 -2.20 -1.31 7.06
CA VAL A 303 -3.40 -0.58 7.45
C VAL A 303 -3.90 0.20 6.23
N LEU A 304 -5.15 -0.06 5.84
CA LEU A 304 -5.87 0.67 4.80
C LEU A 304 -7.05 1.40 5.46
N SER A 305 -6.92 2.72 5.63
CA SER A 305 -7.80 3.49 6.51
C SER A 305 -8.29 4.78 5.85
N GLY A 306 -9.55 4.82 5.41
CA GLY A 306 -10.21 6.08 5.10
C GLY A 306 -10.62 6.83 6.36
N PHE A 307 -10.50 8.16 6.38
CA PHE A 307 -11.01 8.98 7.49
C PHE A 307 -12.54 8.87 7.63
N SER A 308 -13.21 8.73 6.48
CA SER A 308 -14.65 8.54 6.32
C SER A 308 -14.95 7.34 5.41
N GLY A 309 -16.21 6.87 5.39
CA GLY A 309 -16.64 5.82 4.45
C GLY A 309 -16.49 6.24 2.97
N ARG A 310 -16.56 7.56 2.68
CA ARG A 310 -16.29 8.11 1.34
C ARG A 310 -14.81 7.97 0.99
N ALA A 311 -13.91 8.37 1.88
CA ALA A 311 -12.47 8.17 1.69
C ALA A 311 -12.09 6.70 1.54
N THR A 312 -12.71 5.79 2.30
CA THR A 312 -12.47 4.34 2.18
C THR A 312 -12.85 3.82 0.78
N ARG A 313 -13.98 4.27 0.23
CA ARG A 313 -14.39 3.90 -1.14
C ARG A 313 -13.48 4.47 -2.22
N LEU A 314 -13.08 5.74 -2.07
CA LEU A 314 -12.12 6.38 -2.98
C LEU A 314 -10.74 5.71 -2.89
N LEU A 315 -10.35 5.24 -1.71
CA LEU A 315 -9.12 4.46 -1.52
C LEU A 315 -9.16 3.14 -2.28
N ALA A 316 -10.29 2.42 -2.25
CA ALA A 316 -10.46 1.21 -3.07
C ALA A 316 -10.21 1.53 -4.56
N LYS A 317 -10.87 2.55 -5.12
CA LYS A 317 -10.64 2.95 -6.53
C LYS A 317 -9.19 3.37 -6.81
N THR A 318 -8.54 4.01 -5.84
CA THR A 318 -7.13 4.42 -5.95
C THR A 318 -6.21 3.21 -6.00
N LEU A 319 -6.43 2.21 -5.15
CA LEU A 319 -5.67 0.97 -5.12
C LEU A 319 -5.85 0.14 -6.41
N ALA A 320 -7.06 0.15 -6.99
CA ALA A 320 -7.35 -0.52 -8.25
C ALA A 320 -6.53 0.01 -9.44
N SER A 321 -6.32 1.33 -9.48
CA SER A 321 -5.78 2.03 -10.65
C SER A 321 -4.36 2.57 -10.48
N ARG A 322 -3.94 2.84 -9.24
CA ARG A 322 -2.72 3.57 -8.88
C ARG A 322 -1.99 2.95 -7.69
N SER A 323 -2.16 1.64 -7.44
CA SER A 323 -1.49 0.91 -6.35
C SER A 323 0.03 1.06 -6.36
N GLU A 324 0.65 1.21 -7.54
CA GLU A 324 2.09 1.40 -7.69
C GLU A 324 2.61 2.69 -7.02
N GLU A 325 1.76 3.67 -6.72
CA GLU A 325 2.18 4.89 -6.01
C GLU A 325 2.44 4.68 -4.52
N PHE A 326 2.00 3.54 -3.97
CA PHE A 326 2.31 3.10 -2.61
C PHE A 326 3.61 2.28 -2.54
N TRP A 327 4.45 2.42 -3.57
CA TRP A 327 5.78 1.84 -3.69
C TRP A 327 6.74 2.84 -4.38
N PRO A 328 8.07 2.81 -4.14
CA PRO A 328 8.79 2.11 -3.07
C PRO A 328 8.43 2.61 -1.67
N PRO A 329 8.79 1.87 -0.60
CA PRO A 329 8.60 2.30 0.78
C PRO A 329 9.23 3.68 1.03
N VAL A 330 8.69 4.39 2.00
CA VAL A 330 9.12 5.74 2.37
C VAL A 330 10.40 5.70 3.20
N TYR A 331 10.56 4.68 4.02
CA TYR A 331 11.73 4.46 4.87
C TYR A 331 12.19 3.02 4.76
N GLU A 332 13.50 2.81 4.69
CA GLU A 332 14.14 1.50 4.62
C GLU A 332 15.47 1.53 5.38
N GLU A 333 15.61 0.65 6.38
CA GLU A 333 16.84 0.49 7.16
C GLU A 333 16.92 -0.91 7.76
N ALA A 334 18.07 -1.59 7.65
CA ALA A 334 18.34 -2.88 8.32
C ALA A 334 17.26 -3.98 8.14
N GLY A 335 16.66 -4.10 6.94
CA GLY A 335 15.61 -5.10 6.64
C GLY A 335 14.22 -4.72 7.17
N LEU A 336 14.06 -3.51 7.69
CA LEU A 336 12.78 -2.89 8.00
C LEU A 336 12.40 -1.93 6.87
N GLN A 337 11.23 -2.14 6.26
CA GLN A 337 10.66 -1.25 5.26
C GLN A 337 9.33 -0.70 5.75
N ILE A 338 9.14 0.61 5.64
CA ILE A 338 7.89 1.29 6.01
C ILE A 338 7.38 2.10 4.82
N GLY A 339 6.19 1.75 4.35
CA GLY A 339 5.40 2.59 3.47
C GLY A 339 4.39 3.38 4.27
N ALA A 340 4.37 4.70 4.13
CA ALA A 340 3.39 5.54 4.81
C ALA A 340 2.94 6.66 3.86
N TYR A 341 1.68 6.63 3.47
CA TYR A 341 1.11 7.51 2.45
C TYR A 341 -0.23 8.06 2.90
N ILE A 342 -0.43 9.36 2.71
CA ILE A 342 -1.75 9.97 2.77
C ILE A 342 -2.29 10.11 1.35
N VAL A 343 -3.54 9.73 1.14
CA VAL A 343 -4.25 10.00 -0.11
C VAL A 343 -5.30 11.06 0.14
N GLN A 344 -5.13 12.21 -0.50
CA GLN A 344 -6.05 13.34 -0.42
C GLN A 344 -7.00 13.31 -1.62
N TYR A 345 -8.28 13.59 -1.36
CA TYR A 345 -9.34 13.64 -2.36
C TYR A 345 -10.06 14.97 -2.27
N ALA A 346 -10.02 15.76 -3.34
CA ALA A 346 -10.92 16.91 -3.50
C ALA A 346 -12.28 16.39 -3.98
N VAL A 347 -13.36 16.79 -3.31
CA VAL A 347 -14.72 16.33 -3.58
C VAL A 347 -15.63 17.54 -3.74
N ASP A 348 -16.41 17.56 -4.80
CA ASP A 348 -17.43 18.58 -5.02
C ASP A 348 -18.62 18.37 -4.06
N GLU A 349 -19.15 19.44 -3.49
CA GLU A 349 -20.18 19.36 -2.45
C GLU A 349 -21.51 18.76 -2.94
N GLU A 350 -21.75 18.75 -4.27
CA GLU A 350 -22.98 18.27 -4.89
C GLU A 350 -23.05 16.74 -5.03
N GLU A 351 -21.93 16.00 -5.01
CA GLU A 351 -21.88 14.53 -5.12
C GLU A 351 -22.01 13.83 -3.74
N THR A 352 -23.02 14.20 -2.96
CA THR A 352 -23.19 13.72 -1.57
C THR A 352 -24.10 12.51 -1.40
N ASP A 353 -24.51 11.83 -2.48
CA ASP A 353 -25.23 10.57 -2.32
C ASP A 353 -24.26 9.42 -2.03
N LEU A 354 -24.21 9.02 -0.75
CA LEU A 354 -23.41 7.89 -0.25
C LEU A 354 -23.77 6.55 -0.90
N LEU A 355 -24.87 6.46 -1.64
CA LEU A 355 -25.29 5.28 -2.40
C LEU A 355 -24.80 5.29 -3.85
N GLU A 356 -24.26 6.39 -4.35
CA GLU A 356 -23.68 6.44 -5.69
C GLU A 356 -22.42 5.58 -5.78
N THR A 357 -22.47 4.59 -6.65
CA THR A 357 -21.37 3.66 -6.93
C THR A 357 -20.22 4.34 -7.70
N ASN A 358 -20.43 5.56 -8.21
CA ASN A 358 -19.55 6.25 -9.15
C ASN A 358 -18.78 7.44 -8.57
N LEU A 359 -18.64 7.57 -7.24
CA LEU A 359 -17.74 8.55 -6.60
C LEU A 359 -16.35 8.59 -7.27
N SER A 360 -15.98 9.70 -7.90
CA SER A 360 -14.73 9.82 -8.64
C SER A 360 -14.03 11.12 -8.29
N ALA A 361 -13.03 11.04 -7.41
CA ALA A 361 -12.14 12.15 -7.10
C ALA A 361 -10.72 11.81 -7.54
N ALA A 362 -10.02 12.78 -8.14
CA ALA A 362 -8.62 12.61 -8.51
C ALA A 362 -7.76 12.49 -7.23
N PRO A 363 -7.06 11.36 -7.00
CA PRO A 363 -6.24 11.20 -5.82
C PRO A 363 -4.95 12.01 -5.92
N LYS A 364 -4.57 12.66 -4.82
CA LYS A 364 -3.22 13.15 -4.59
C LYS A 364 -2.56 12.29 -3.51
N VAL A 365 -1.60 11.45 -3.93
CA VAL A 365 -0.82 10.61 -3.03
C VAL A 365 0.36 11.43 -2.47
N ILE A 366 0.46 11.50 -1.15
CA ILE A 366 1.47 12.23 -0.39
C ILE A 366 2.28 11.20 0.40
N LYS A 367 3.58 11.10 0.12
CA LYS A 367 4.50 10.29 0.91
C LYS A 367 4.79 11.02 2.22
N LEU A 368 4.74 10.32 3.35
CA LEU A 368 5.19 10.90 4.61
C LEU A 368 6.68 11.23 4.57
N SER A 369 7.12 12.10 5.46
CA SER A 369 8.53 12.43 5.63
C SER A 369 9.32 11.22 6.13
N ALA A 370 10.36 10.82 5.38
CA ALA A 370 11.30 9.79 5.83
C ALA A 370 12.04 10.23 7.11
N GLU A 371 12.32 11.54 7.25
CA GLU A 371 12.92 12.10 8.46
C GLU A 371 11.96 12.04 9.66
N ALA A 372 10.67 12.33 9.46
CA ALA A 372 9.67 12.18 10.52
C ALA A 372 9.58 10.73 10.99
N ILE A 373 9.55 9.76 10.07
CA ILE A 373 9.57 8.33 10.41
C ILE A 373 10.85 7.98 11.17
N ARG A 374 12.03 8.38 10.68
CA ARG A 374 13.31 8.12 11.35
C ARG A 374 13.34 8.67 12.78
N ARG A 375 12.85 9.90 13.00
CA ARG A 375 12.74 10.51 14.35
C ARG A 375 11.92 9.67 15.32
N ARG A 376 10.95 8.88 14.83
CA ARG A 376 10.11 8.01 15.67
C ARG A 376 10.76 6.67 15.94
N ILE A 377 11.36 6.06 14.92
CA ILE A 377 12.06 4.79 15.07
C ILE A 377 13.28 4.92 16.00
N GLN A 378 14.00 6.03 15.95
CA GLN A 378 15.17 6.26 16.83
C GLN A 378 14.82 6.42 18.32
N ARG A 379 13.53 6.49 18.68
CA ARG A 379 13.06 6.53 20.07
C ARG A 379 12.77 5.13 20.65
N LEU A 380 12.73 4.11 19.80
CA LEU A 380 12.67 2.70 20.16
C LEU A 380 13.99 2.26 20.78
#